data_AF-A0AAN8YSN0-F1
#
_entry.id   AF-A0AAN8YSN0-F1
#
_cell.length_a   1.000
_cell.length_b   1.000
_cell.length_c   1.000
_cell.angle_alpha   90.00
_cell.angle_beta   90.00
_cell.angle_gamma   90.00
#
_symmetry.space_group_name_H-M   'P 1'
#
loop_
_entity.id
_entity.type
_entity.pdbx_description
1 polymer ?
#
loop_
_entity_poly.entity_id
_entity_poly.type
_entity_poly.pdbx_seq_one_letter_code
_entity_poly.pdbx_strand_id
1 'polypeptide(L)'
;MASAVDAVGDTIPTSAVLMASSKHIDIKCRAENIAFLKCKQKDQNPEKCLDKGHEVTRCVLTLLKSLHQRCTKEMDAYAGCMYYHTNEFEMCRKEQQAFEKACPFD
;
A
#
# COMPACT_ATOMS: atom_id res chain seq x y z
N MET A 1 15.88 -5.07 10.88
CA MET A 1 14.88 -5.22 9.81
C MET A 1 13.88 -4.09 9.95
N ALA A 2 13.50 -3.42 8.87
CA ALA A 2 12.42 -2.44 8.91
C ALA A 2 11.10 -3.20 9.10
N SER A 3 10.41 -2.98 10.21
CA SER A 3 9.09 -3.55 10.49
C SER A 3 8.01 -2.78 9.71
N ALA A 4 7.04 -3.47 9.10
CA ALA A 4 5.92 -2.82 8.42
C ALA A 4 4.85 -2.25 9.38
N VAL A 5 4.97 -2.55 10.68
CA VAL A 5 4.08 -2.06 11.75
C VAL A 5 4.82 -1.26 12.82
N ASP A 6 4.07 -0.38 13.49
CA ASP A 6 4.51 0.35 14.68
C ASP A 6 4.48 -0.54 15.94
N ALA A 7 4.85 0.06 17.08
CA ALA A 7 4.90 -0.64 18.37
C ALA A 7 3.51 -1.13 18.87
N VAL A 8 2.42 -0.59 18.32
CA VAL A 8 1.03 -0.93 18.67
C VAL A 8 0.45 -1.95 17.67
N GLY A 9 1.17 -2.25 16.59
CA GLY A 9 0.78 -3.20 15.55
C GLY A 9 -0.06 -2.57 14.42
N ASP A 10 -0.15 -1.25 14.35
CA ASP A 10 -0.75 -0.56 13.21
C ASP A 10 0.26 -0.43 12.06
N THR A 11 -0.21 -0.63 10.84
CA THR A 11 0.66 -0.62 9.65
C THR A 11 1.13 0.79 9.34
N ILE A 12 2.44 0.97 9.20
CA ILE A 12 3.06 2.26 8.85
C ILE A 12 3.13 2.37 7.33
N PRO A 13 2.48 3.38 6.70
CA PRO A 13 2.49 3.57 5.25
C PRO A 13 3.82 4.23 4.80
N THR A 14 4.95 3.58 5.07
CA THR A 14 6.24 4.00 4.51
C THR A 14 6.24 3.84 2.99
N SER A 15 7.15 4.52 2.30
CA SER A 15 7.26 4.40 0.84
C SER A 15 7.45 2.96 0.37
N ALA A 16 8.26 2.18 1.08
CA ALA A 16 8.51 0.77 0.78
C ALA A 16 7.25 -0.11 0.95
N VAL A 17 6.49 0.09 2.03
CA VAL A 17 5.24 -0.65 2.28
C VAL A 17 4.17 -0.30 1.24
N LEU A 18 4.03 0.99 0.90
CA LEU A 18 3.12 1.45 -0.14
C LEU A 18 3.49 0.90 -1.52
N MET A 19 4.79 0.87 -1.86
CA MET A 19 5.25 0.35 -3.14
C MET A 19 5.05 -1.18 -3.24
N ALA A 20 5.41 -1.91 -2.19
CA ALA A 20 5.17 -3.36 -2.10
C ALA A 20 3.68 -3.72 -2.26
N SER A 21 2.79 -2.87 -1.73
CA SER A 21 1.34 -3.08 -1.76
C SER A 21 0.63 -2.42 -2.95
N SER A 22 1.36 -1.73 -3.84
CA SER A 22 0.79 -0.89 -4.90
C SER A 22 -0.22 -1.60 -5.80
N LYS A 23 0.08 -2.85 -6.20
CA LYS A 23 -0.84 -3.68 -7.01
C LYS A 23 -2.14 -4.01 -6.27
N HIS A 24 -2.07 -4.31 -4.96
CA HIS A 24 -3.27 -4.54 -4.15
C HIS A 24 -4.09 -3.27 -4.00
N ILE A 25 -3.42 -2.12 -3.80
CA ILE A 25 -4.07 -0.81 -3.68
C ILE A 25 -4.80 -0.45 -4.97
N ASP A 26 -4.19 -0.69 -6.14
CA ASP A 26 -4.81 -0.41 -7.44
C ASP A 26 -6.11 -1.19 -7.64
N ILE A 27 -6.16 -2.45 -7.20
CA ILE A 27 -7.34 -3.30 -7.36
C ILE A 27 -8.40 -2.97 -6.29
N LYS A 28 -8.02 -2.95 -5.01
CA LYS A 28 -8.97 -2.84 -3.90
C LYS A 28 -9.50 -1.42 -3.67
N CYS A 29 -8.66 -0.40 -3.89
CA CYS A 29 -9.01 1.01 -3.64
C CYS A 29 -9.18 1.81 -4.93
N ARG A 30 -9.46 1.12 -6.06
CA ARG A 30 -9.55 1.74 -7.38
C ARG A 30 -10.59 2.86 -7.44
N ALA A 31 -11.76 2.61 -6.87
CA ALA A 31 -12.90 3.52 -6.97
C ALA A 31 -12.62 4.84 -6.23
N GLU A 32 -12.09 4.74 -5.01
CA GLU A 32 -11.68 5.85 -4.16
C GLU A 32 -10.56 6.65 -4.83
N ASN A 33 -9.53 5.97 -5.35
CA ASN A 33 -8.41 6.60 -6.05
C ASN A 33 -8.88 7.40 -7.28
N ILE A 34 -9.72 6.80 -8.12
CA ILE A 34 -10.28 7.48 -9.30
C ILE A 34 -11.16 8.66 -8.90
N ALA A 35 -11.97 8.54 -7.85
CA ALA A 35 -12.80 9.63 -7.36
C ALA A 35 -11.96 10.82 -6.87
N PHE A 36 -10.88 10.55 -6.13
CA PHE A 36 -9.94 11.57 -5.68
C PHE A 36 -9.23 12.27 -6.85
N LEU A 37 -8.72 11.51 -7.82
CA LEU A 37 -8.07 12.06 -9.01
C LEU A 37 -9.02 12.91 -9.87
N LYS A 38 -10.27 12.46 -10.06
CA LYS A 38 -11.31 13.25 -10.75
C LYS A 38 -11.65 14.55 -10.02
N CYS A 39 -11.65 14.54 -8.68
CA CYS A 39 -11.84 15.74 -7.89
C CYS A 39 -10.69 16.74 -8.13
N LYS A 40 -9.43 16.26 -8.01
CA LYS A 40 -8.22 17.07 -8.25
C LYS A 40 -8.11 17.61 -9.68
N GLN A 41 -8.61 16.88 -10.66
CA GLN A 41 -8.64 17.34 -12.06
C GLN A 41 -9.61 18.50 -12.27
N LYS A 42 -10.70 18.55 -11.51
CA LYS A 42 -11.71 19.64 -11.61
C LYS A 42 -11.28 20.89 -10.88
N ASP A 43 -10.63 20.75 -9.73
CA ASP A 43 -10.20 21.86 -8.88
C ASP A 43 -8.87 21.53 -8.19
N GLN A 44 -7.90 22.44 -8.33
CA GLN A 44 -6.58 22.30 -7.71
C GLN A 44 -6.55 22.67 -6.22
N ASN A 45 -7.62 23.29 -5.70
CA ASN A 45 -7.72 23.63 -4.28
C ASN A 45 -7.64 22.36 -3.41
N PRO A 46 -6.66 22.26 -2.49
CA PRO A 46 -6.48 21.08 -1.66
C PRO A 46 -7.67 20.78 -0.74
N GLU A 47 -8.42 21.79 -0.28
CA GLU A 47 -9.52 21.63 0.67
C GLU A 47 -10.74 20.93 0.04
N LYS A 48 -11.00 21.17 -1.24
CA LYS A 48 -12.20 20.69 -1.95
C LYS A 48 -12.28 19.18 -2.09
N CYS A 49 -11.15 18.49 -1.97
CA CYS A 49 -11.05 17.05 -2.15
C CYS A 49 -10.64 16.32 -0.86
N LEU A 50 -10.68 16.97 0.31
CA LEU A 50 -10.29 16.36 1.59
C LEU A 50 -11.13 15.13 1.90
N ASP A 51 -12.45 15.19 1.74
CA ASP A 51 -13.34 14.04 1.98
C ASP A 51 -12.94 12.82 1.14
N LYS A 52 -12.61 13.04 -0.14
CA LYS A 52 -12.12 11.98 -1.03
C LYS A 52 -10.73 11.50 -0.66
N GLY A 53 -9.86 12.38 -0.16
CA GLY A 53 -8.56 12.00 0.39
C GLY A 53 -8.69 11.12 1.63
N HIS A 54 -9.66 11.42 2.51
CA HIS A 54 -9.97 10.59 3.67
C HIS A 54 -10.52 9.21 3.28
N GLU A 55 -11.38 9.13 2.27
CA GLU A 55 -11.88 7.86 1.71
C GLU A 55 -10.73 6.99 1.20
N VAL A 56 -9.83 7.55 0.37
CA VAL A 56 -8.63 6.85 -0.13
C VAL A 56 -7.76 6.36 1.02
N THR A 57 -7.43 7.26 1.95
CA THR A 57 -6.54 6.94 3.08
C THR A 57 -7.12 5.83 3.96
N ARG A 58 -8.43 5.88 4.24
CA ARG A 58 -9.13 4.84 5.00
C ARG A 58 -9.08 3.49 4.29
N CYS A 59 -9.34 3.47 2.98
CA CYS A 59 -9.28 2.24 2.19
C CYS A 59 -7.88 1.62 2.24
N VAL A 60 -6.84 2.43 1.97
CA VAL A 60 -5.45 1.95 1.93
C VAL A 60 -5.00 1.45 3.31
N LEU A 61 -5.24 2.18 4.40
CA LEU A 61 -4.83 1.73 5.73
C LEU A 61 -5.54 0.45 6.16
N THR A 62 -6.82 0.30 5.81
CA THR A 62 -7.58 -0.93 6.08
C THR A 62 -7.01 -2.12 5.29
N LEU A 63 -6.66 -1.89 4.02
CA LEU A 63 -6.03 -2.89 3.17
C LEU A 63 -4.66 -3.31 3.72
N LEU A 64 -3.80 -2.36 4.07
CA LEU A 64 -2.47 -2.64 4.62
C LEU A 64 -2.59 -3.49 5.90
N LYS A 65 -3.49 -3.12 6.81
CA LYS A 65 -3.77 -3.89 8.02
C LYS A 65 -4.20 -5.32 7.70
N SER A 66 -5.10 -5.50 6.73
CA SER A 66 -5.56 -6.83 6.30
C SER A 66 -4.44 -7.67 5.66
N LEU A 67 -3.59 -7.06 4.82
CA LEU A 67 -2.45 -7.74 4.20
C LEU A 67 -1.43 -8.18 5.24
N HIS A 68 -1.07 -7.29 6.16
CA HIS A 68 -0.13 -7.58 7.22
C HIS A 68 -0.64 -8.66 8.17
N GLN A 69 -1.95 -8.74 8.43
CA GLN A 69 -2.53 -9.80 9.27
C GLN A 69 -2.55 -11.17 8.59
N ARG A 70 -2.75 -11.23 7.27
CA ARG A 70 -2.85 -12.50 6.52
C ARG A 70 -1.51 -13.03 6.06
N CYS A 71 -0.60 -12.14 5.64
CA CYS A 71 0.65 -12.47 4.96
C CYS A 71 1.82 -11.69 5.59
N THR A 72 1.88 -11.65 6.92
CA THR A 72 2.86 -10.86 7.70
C THR A 72 4.29 -11.07 7.19
N LYS A 73 4.71 -12.34 7.13
CA LYS A 73 6.09 -12.72 6.83
C LYS A 73 6.49 -12.31 5.42
N GLU A 74 5.64 -12.57 4.43
CA GLU A 74 5.91 -12.28 3.04
C GLU A 74 5.83 -10.77 2.76
N MET A 75 4.90 -10.06 3.40
CA MET A 75 4.80 -8.60 3.31
C MET A 75 6.03 -7.92 3.90
N ASP A 76 6.47 -8.34 5.08
CA ASP A 76 7.69 -7.81 5.73
C ASP A 76 8.94 -8.08 4.89
N ALA A 77 9.07 -9.29 4.33
CA ALA A 77 10.19 -9.64 3.47
C ALA A 77 10.22 -8.75 2.21
N TYR A 78 9.07 -8.58 1.56
CA TYR A 78 8.98 -7.79 0.33
C TYR A 78 9.17 -6.30 0.59
N ALA A 79 8.52 -5.74 1.62
CA ALA A 79 8.72 -4.35 2.03
C ALA A 79 10.16 -4.11 2.50
N GLY A 80 10.80 -5.07 3.16
CA GLY A 80 12.21 -5.02 3.54
C GLY A 80 13.14 -4.98 2.33
N CYS A 81 12.87 -5.79 1.31
CA CYS A 81 13.60 -5.75 0.04
C CYS A 81 13.43 -4.39 -0.67
N MET A 82 12.19 -3.90 -0.74
CA MET A 82 11.86 -2.58 -1.30
C MET A 82 12.60 -1.46 -0.57
N TYR A 83 12.66 -1.51 0.75
CA TYR A 83 13.42 -0.54 1.53
C TYR A 83 14.92 -0.58 1.19
N TYR A 84 15.51 -1.78 1.12
CA TYR A 84 16.94 -1.96 0.84
C TYR A 84 17.33 -1.51 -0.58
N HIS A 85 16.47 -1.80 -1.57
CA HIS A 85 16.70 -1.45 -2.97
C HIS A 85 16.00 -0.17 -3.43
N THR A 86 15.58 0.70 -2.50
CA THR A 86 14.96 2.01 -2.80
C THR A 86 13.80 1.90 -3.80
N ASN A 87 12.90 0.94 -3.58
CA ASN A 87 11.72 0.64 -4.40
C ASN A 87 11.99 0.11 -5.81
N GLU A 88 13.18 -0.46 -6.08
CA GLU A 88 13.48 -1.10 -7.36
C GLU A 88 12.87 -2.51 -7.45
N PHE A 89 11.84 -2.68 -8.28
CA PHE A 89 11.10 -3.93 -8.40
C PHE A 89 11.94 -5.08 -8.94
N GLU A 90 12.85 -4.81 -9.88
CA GLU A 90 13.64 -5.88 -10.52
C GLU A 90 14.56 -6.60 -9.52
N MET A 91 14.96 -5.93 -8.45
CA MET A 91 15.81 -6.51 -7.41
C MET A 91 15.01 -7.38 -6.41
N CYS A 92 13.68 -7.30 -6.41
CA CYS A 92 12.82 -7.91 -5.40
C CYS A 92 11.77 -8.89 -5.98
N ARG A 93 11.98 -9.37 -7.21
CA ARG A 93 11.00 -10.26 -7.91
C ARG A 93 10.73 -11.56 -7.17
N LYS A 94 11.71 -12.08 -6.42
CA LYS A 94 11.55 -13.31 -5.64
C LYS A 94 10.59 -13.11 -4.46
N GLU A 95 10.81 -12.06 -3.68
CA GLU A 95 9.97 -11.66 -2.56
C GLU A 95 8.56 -11.27 -3.04
N GLN A 96 8.48 -10.58 -4.19
CA GLN A 96 7.22 -10.27 -4.86
C GLN A 96 6.41 -11.53 -5.15
N GLN A 97 7.01 -12.54 -5.80
CA GLN A 97 6.31 -13.79 -6.12
C GLN A 97 5.84 -14.53 -4.87
N ALA A 98 6.65 -14.53 -3.81
CA ALA A 98 6.26 -15.13 -2.53
C ALA A 98 5.06 -14.39 -1.91
N PHE A 99 5.07 -13.05 -1.93
CA PHE A 99 4.00 -12.22 -1.41
C PHE A 99 2.71 -12.39 -2.21
N GLU A 100 2.76 -12.31 -3.54
CA GLU A 100 1.59 -12.47 -4.42
C GLU A 100 1.00 -13.88 -4.35
N LYS A 101 1.81 -14.90 -4.04
CA LYS A 101 1.35 -16.27 -3.82
C LYS A 101 0.63 -16.43 -2.48
N ALA A 102 1.15 -15.82 -1.42
CA ALA A 102 0.53 -15.88 -0.09
C ALA A 102 -0.73 -15.00 0.01
N CYS A 103 -0.68 -13.85 -0.65
CA CYS A 103 -1.75 -12.86 -0.72
C CYS A 103 -2.09 -12.62 -2.19
N PRO A 104 -3.00 -13.42 -2.79
CA PRO A 104 -3.46 -13.17 -4.15
C PRO A 104 -4.28 -11.87 -4.24
N PHE A 105 -4.37 -11.35 -5.45
CA PHE A 105 -5.16 -10.17 -5.80
C PHE A 105 -6.65 -10.51 -5.89
N ASP A 106 -7.27 -10.84 -4.76
CA ASP A 106 -8.74 -10.92 -4.67
C ASP A 106 -9.36 -9.53 -4.67
#